data_AF-A0A233HV17-F1
#
_entry.id   AF-A0A233HV17-F1
#
_cell.length_a   1.000
_cell.length_b   1.000
_cell.length_c   1.000
_cell.angle_alpha   90.00
_cell.angle_beta   90.00
_cell.angle_gamma   90.00
#
_symmetry.space_group_name_H-M   'P 1'
#
loop_
_entity.id
_entity.type
_entity.pdbx_description
1 polymer ?
#
loop_
_entity_poly.entity_id
_entity_poly.type
_entity_poly.pdbx_seq_one_letter_code
_entity_poly.pdbx_strand_id
1 'polypeptide(L)'
;MPTLIIQIIAIVLISVASAAGTIYVSEAFTNNKIKSESAKYANESSQVLGAITSYESKGNMVDSSFRLQHLVDEKLLKSIPEGWKEYPGMIGTTIQGSQTHKESVCIETNKADGYEFTPNGVSIKESVIAPAIGIPYCEPSLDKNVPCCIYSGY
;
A
#
# COMPACT_ATOMS: atom_id res chain seq x y z
N MET A 1 40.70 18.00 39.24
CA MET A 1 39.54 18.81 38.83
C MET A 1 39.43 19.09 37.31
N PRO A 2 39.84 18.20 36.37
CA PRO A 2 39.40 18.30 34.96
C PRO A 2 38.42 17.19 34.51
N THR A 3 38.21 16.17 35.33
CA THR A 3 37.45 14.95 34.98
C THR A 3 35.94 15.14 34.92
N LEU A 4 35.38 16.08 35.70
CA LEU A 4 33.94 16.29 35.80
C LEU A 4 33.36 17.00 34.55
N ILE A 5 34.10 17.96 33.98
CA ILE A 5 33.69 18.70 32.78
C ILE A 5 33.69 17.77 31.55
N ILE A 6 34.72 16.93 31.42
CA ILE A 6 34.83 15.99 30.29
C ILE A 6 33.72 14.93 30.35
N GLN A 7 33.37 14.45 31.56
CA GLN A 7 32.27 13.49 31.72
C GLN A 7 30.90 14.08 31.36
N ILE A 8 30.62 15.32 31.75
CA ILE A 8 29.36 15.99 31.42
C ILE A 8 29.24 16.21 29.90
N ILE A 9 30.31 16.65 29.23
CA ILE A 9 30.33 16.85 27.77
C ILE A 9 30.13 15.51 27.04
N ALA A 10 30.75 14.43 27.52
CA ALA A 10 30.58 13.10 26.93
C ALA A 10 29.15 12.56 27.06
N ILE A 11 28.50 12.74 28.22
CA ILE A 11 27.11 12.31 28.43
C ILE A 11 26.15 13.10 27.52
N VAL A 12 26.38 14.40 27.35
CA VAL A 12 25.58 15.22 26.44
C VAL A 12 25.75 14.76 24.99
N LEU A 13 26.99 14.54 24.53
CA LEU A 13 27.25 14.06 23.16
C LEU A 13 26.65 12.68 22.88
N ILE A 14 26.72 11.74 23.82
CA ILE A 14 26.12 10.41 23.68
C ILE A 14 24.60 10.50 23.62
N SER A 15 23.98 11.36 24.44
CA SER A 15 22.51 11.53 24.44
C SER A 15 21.98 12.14 23.13
N VAL A 16 22.68 13.10 22.55
CA VAL A 16 22.31 13.73 21.27
C VAL A 16 22.53 12.77 20.10
N ALA A 17 23.64 12.01 20.09
CA ALA A 17 23.90 11.00 19.06
C ALA A 17 22.91 9.83 19.12
N SER A 18 22.48 9.44 20.33
CA SER A 18 21.48 8.39 20.53
C SER A 18 20.10 8.82 20.06
N ALA A 19 19.70 10.08 20.31
CA ALA A 19 18.44 10.63 19.83
C ALA A 19 18.40 10.81 18.31
N ALA A 20 19.50 11.25 17.68
CA ALA A 20 19.60 11.34 16.23
C ALA A 20 19.60 9.95 15.56
N GLY A 21 20.28 8.98 16.18
CA GLY A 21 20.32 7.59 15.73
C GLY A 21 18.95 6.92 15.74
N THR A 22 18.14 7.12 16.79
CA THR A 22 16.79 6.54 16.84
C THR A 22 15.84 7.17 15.82
N ILE A 23 15.91 8.48 15.59
CA ILE A 23 15.04 9.17 14.62
C ILE A 23 15.35 8.72 13.18
N TYR A 24 16.61 8.78 12.74
CA TYR A 24 16.98 8.42 11.36
C TYR A 24 16.74 6.93 11.08
N VAL A 25 17.03 6.07 12.05
CA VAL A 25 16.76 4.64 11.95
C VAL A 25 15.25 4.39 11.89
N SER A 26 14.43 5.11 12.66
CA SER A 26 12.97 4.95 12.64
C SER A 26 12.33 5.36 11.30
N GLU A 27 12.79 6.44 10.67
CA GLU A 27 12.29 6.89 9.37
C GLU A 27 12.71 5.92 8.26
N ALA A 28 13.96 5.46 8.26
CA ALA A 28 14.45 4.48 7.29
C ALA A 28 13.72 3.13 7.42
N PHE A 29 13.47 2.65 8.64
CA PHE A 29 12.68 1.44 8.87
C PHE A 29 11.24 1.61 8.39
N THR A 30 10.62 2.76 8.66
CA THR A 30 9.25 3.04 8.23
C THR A 30 9.15 3.08 6.70
N ASN A 31 10.09 3.75 6.03
CA ASN A 31 10.14 3.80 4.56
C ASN A 31 10.40 2.43 3.93
N ASN A 32 11.34 1.65 4.48
CA ASN A 32 11.61 0.29 3.98
C ASN A 32 10.41 -0.64 4.19
N LYS A 33 9.68 -0.48 5.31
CA LYS A 33 8.45 -1.20 5.57
C LYS A 33 7.37 -0.85 4.54
N ILE A 34 7.14 0.44 4.27
CA ILE A 34 6.19 0.91 3.24
C ILE A 34 6.53 0.33 1.88
N LYS A 35 7.81 0.38 1.47
CA LYS A 35 8.27 -0.19 0.20
C LYS A 35 8.08 -1.70 0.12
N SER A 36 8.40 -2.42 1.19
CA SER A 36 8.21 -3.86 1.26
C SER A 36 6.74 -4.26 1.19
N GLU A 37 5.85 -3.55 1.90
CA GLU A 37 4.41 -3.78 1.84
C GLU A 37 3.85 -3.42 0.46
N SER A 38 4.26 -2.30 -0.11
CA SER A 38 3.90 -1.91 -1.48
C SER A 38 4.28 -2.99 -2.49
N ALA A 39 5.53 -3.47 -2.46
CA ALA A 39 5.99 -4.54 -3.34
C ALA A 39 5.21 -5.85 -3.13
N LYS A 40 4.84 -6.19 -1.89
CA LYS A 40 3.97 -7.33 -1.59
C LYS A 40 2.62 -7.16 -2.29
N TYR A 41 1.94 -6.03 -2.09
CA TYR A 41 0.62 -5.80 -2.67
C TYR A 41 0.62 -5.70 -4.20
N ALA A 42 1.64 -5.08 -4.79
CA ALA A 42 1.81 -5.04 -6.25
C ALA A 42 1.98 -6.45 -6.85
N ASN A 43 2.79 -7.29 -6.22
CA ASN A 43 2.99 -8.68 -6.64
C ASN A 43 1.73 -9.53 -6.48
N GLU A 44 1.00 -9.37 -5.37
CA GLU A 44 -0.27 -10.08 -5.15
C GLU A 44 -1.34 -9.63 -6.15
N SER A 45 -1.43 -8.33 -6.41
CA SER A 45 -2.35 -7.75 -7.41
C SER A 45 -2.08 -8.30 -8.81
N SER A 46 -0.81 -8.32 -9.22
CA SER A 46 -0.41 -8.86 -10.52
C SER A 46 -0.78 -10.35 -10.68
N GLN A 47 -0.62 -11.15 -9.61
CA GLN A 47 -1.02 -12.55 -9.61
C GLN A 47 -2.54 -12.73 -9.73
N VAL A 48 -3.31 -11.94 -8.97
CA VAL A 48 -4.77 -11.98 -9.00
C VAL A 48 -5.30 -11.52 -10.36
N LEU A 49 -4.80 -10.41 -10.90
CA LEU A 49 -5.17 -9.91 -12.24
C LEU A 49 -4.80 -10.89 -13.35
N GLY A 50 -3.63 -11.53 -13.27
CA GLY A 50 -3.23 -12.58 -14.21
C GLY A 50 -4.15 -13.80 -14.16
N ALA A 51 -4.56 -14.21 -12.96
CA ALA A 51 -5.51 -15.30 -12.77
C ALA A 51 -6.91 -14.94 -13.30
N ILE A 52 -7.39 -13.71 -13.08
CA ILE A 52 -8.63 -13.19 -13.66
C ILE A 52 -8.57 -13.20 -15.19
N THR A 53 -7.49 -12.67 -15.77
CA THR A 53 -7.30 -12.65 -17.22
C THR A 53 -7.33 -14.07 -17.79
N SER A 54 -6.70 -15.03 -17.09
CA SER A 54 -6.72 -16.44 -17.48
C SER A 54 -8.12 -17.06 -17.35
N TYR A 55 -8.87 -16.69 -16.32
CA TYR A 55 -10.25 -17.13 -16.09
C TYR A 55 -11.18 -16.64 -17.22
N GLU A 56 -11.08 -15.36 -17.58
CA GLU A 56 -11.81 -14.76 -18.69
C GLU A 56 -11.42 -15.36 -20.05
N SER A 57 -10.13 -15.68 -20.25
CA SER A 57 -9.65 -16.31 -21.49
C SER A 57 -10.24 -17.70 -21.75
N LYS A 58 -10.73 -18.38 -20.71
CA LYS A 58 -11.45 -19.67 -20.81
C LYS A 58 -12.93 -19.50 -21.16
N GLY A 59 -13.41 -18.26 -21.30
CA GLY A 59 -14.81 -17.93 -21.60
C GLY A 59 -15.68 -17.69 -20.36
N ASN A 60 -15.09 -17.68 -19.16
CA ASN A 60 -15.82 -17.32 -17.95
C ASN A 60 -15.97 -15.78 -17.84
N MET A 61 -16.91 -15.32 -17.01
CA MET A 61 -17.16 -13.90 -16.77
C MET A 61 -16.90 -13.52 -15.31
N VAL A 62 -16.30 -12.35 -15.10
CA VAL A 62 -16.19 -11.73 -13.76
C VAL A 62 -17.37 -10.79 -13.56
N ASP A 63 -18.48 -11.32 -13.04
CA ASP A 63 -19.70 -10.58 -12.75
C ASP A 63 -20.03 -10.57 -11.24
N SER A 64 -21.24 -10.15 -10.85
CA SER A 64 -21.68 -10.14 -9.45
C SER A 64 -21.70 -11.53 -8.77
N SER A 65 -21.75 -12.60 -9.55
CA SER A 65 -21.69 -13.99 -9.07
C SER A 65 -20.26 -14.51 -8.91
N PHE A 66 -19.28 -13.82 -9.49
CA PHE A 66 -17.87 -14.18 -9.36
C PHE A 66 -17.45 -14.26 -7.88
N ARG A 67 -16.64 -15.27 -7.59
CA ARG A 67 -15.96 -15.45 -6.31
C ARG A 67 -14.49 -15.71 -6.61
N LEU A 68 -13.61 -15.07 -5.85
CA LEU A 68 -12.17 -15.25 -5.88
C LEU A 68 -11.78 -16.72 -5.68
N GLN A 69 -12.61 -17.48 -4.94
CA GLN A 69 -12.47 -18.92 -4.78
C GLN A 69 -12.49 -19.69 -6.11
N HIS A 70 -13.22 -19.22 -7.13
CA HIS A 70 -13.23 -19.85 -8.46
C HIS A 70 -11.82 -19.89 -9.07
N LEU A 71 -10.97 -18.89 -8.79
CA LEU A 71 -9.59 -18.89 -9.29
C LEU A 71 -8.75 -19.99 -8.64
N VAL A 72 -9.02 -20.34 -7.38
CA VAL A 72 -8.35 -21.45 -6.69
C VAL A 72 -8.88 -22.79 -7.19
N ASP A 73 -10.20 -22.93 -7.31
CA ASP A 73 -10.85 -24.16 -7.75
C ASP A 73 -10.43 -24.53 -9.18
N GLU A 74 -10.26 -23.52 -10.05
CA GLU A 74 -9.74 -23.68 -11.41
C GLU A 74 -8.21 -23.79 -11.51
N LYS A 75 -7.49 -23.80 -10.37
CA LYS A 75 -6.02 -23.87 -10.28
C LYS A 75 -5.31 -22.72 -10.99
N LEU A 76 -5.96 -21.57 -11.11
CA LEU A 76 -5.37 -20.32 -11.61
C LEU A 76 -4.63 -19.58 -10.50
N LEU A 77 -5.04 -19.78 -9.25
CA LEU A 77 -4.29 -19.41 -8.05
C LEU A 77 -4.05 -20.65 -7.20
N LYS A 78 -2.89 -20.70 -6.53
CA LYS A 78 -2.60 -21.74 -5.53
C LYS A 78 -3.46 -21.56 -4.27
N SER A 79 -3.65 -20.32 -3.85
CA SER A 79 -4.45 -19.91 -2.70
C SER A 79 -4.80 -18.43 -2.84
N ILE A 80 -5.88 -18.00 -2.20
CA ILE A 80 -6.21 -16.57 -2.06
C ILE A 80 -5.15 -15.92 -1.17
N PRO A 81 -4.47 -14.85 -1.59
CA PRO A 81 -3.51 -14.17 -0.73
C PRO A 81 -4.21 -13.54 0.48
N GLU A 82 -3.49 -13.42 1.60
CA GLU A 82 -4.08 -12.99 2.86
C GLU A 82 -4.71 -11.59 2.75
N GLY A 83 -5.95 -11.45 3.23
CA GLY A 83 -6.68 -10.18 3.25
C GLY A 83 -7.38 -9.80 1.93
N TRP A 84 -7.14 -10.55 0.86
CA TRP A 84 -7.81 -10.35 -0.43
C TRP A 84 -9.26 -10.80 -0.37
N LYS A 85 -10.16 -9.95 -0.86
CA LYS A 85 -11.61 -10.15 -0.83
C LYS A 85 -12.26 -9.56 -2.08
N GLU A 86 -13.43 -10.08 -2.39
CA GLU A 86 -14.36 -9.48 -3.34
C GLU A 86 -15.16 -8.39 -2.64
N TYR A 87 -15.26 -7.24 -3.29
CA TYR A 87 -16.24 -6.19 -2.96
C TYR A 87 -17.15 -6.01 -4.19
N PRO A 88 -18.32 -5.36 -4.06
CA PRO A 88 -19.22 -5.15 -5.19
C PRO A 88 -18.51 -4.50 -6.39
N GLY A 89 -18.24 -5.28 -7.44
CA GLY A 89 -17.59 -4.82 -8.67
C GLY A 89 -16.06 -4.68 -8.62
N MET A 90 -15.39 -5.14 -7.56
CA MET A 90 -13.94 -4.99 -7.42
C MET A 90 -13.32 -6.09 -6.56
N ILE A 91 -12.02 -6.29 -6.69
CA ILE A 91 -11.24 -7.22 -5.86
C ILE A 91 -10.10 -6.43 -5.25
N GLY A 92 -9.88 -6.59 -3.96
CA GLY A 92 -8.83 -5.83 -3.28
C GLY A 92 -8.48 -6.39 -1.92
N THR A 93 -7.50 -5.77 -1.28
CA THR A 93 -7.03 -6.14 0.05
C THR A 93 -7.01 -4.92 0.96
N THR A 94 -7.08 -5.16 2.27
CA THR A 94 -7.04 -4.09 3.27
C THR A 94 -5.60 -3.87 3.75
N ILE A 95 -5.12 -2.63 3.61
CA ILE A 95 -3.86 -2.20 4.22
C ILE A 95 -4.12 -1.93 5.71
N GLN A 96 -3.37 -2.58 6.58
CA GLN A 96 -3.47 -2.41 8.03
C GLN A 96 -2.68 -1.19 8.52
N GLY A 97 -3.07 -0.59 9.65
CA GLY A 97 -2.34 0.52 10.27
C GLY A 97 -3.07 1.87 10.24
N SER A 98 -2.34 2.95 10.49
CA SER A 98 -2.86 4.33 10.51
C SER A 98 -3.25 4.81 9.11
N GLN A 99 -4.07 5.86 9.01
CA GLN A 99 -4.46 6.44 7.72
C GLN A 99 -3.23 6.91 6.91
N THR A 100 -2.27 7.56 7.55
CA THR A 100 -0.98 7.95 6.96
C THR A 100 -0.21 6.74 6.42
N HIS A 101 -0.20 5.61 7.13
CA HIS A 101 0.47 4.40 6.66
C HIS A 101 -0.23 3.82 5.43
N LYS A 102 -1.57 3.73 5.47
CA LYS A 102 -2.39 3.23 4.35
C LYS A 102 -2.16 4.05 3.08
N GLU A 103 -2.19 5.37 3.19
CA GLU A 103 -1.94 6.26 2.04
C GLU A 103 -0.50 6.17 1.54
N SER A 104 0.49 6.07 2.44
CA SER A 104 1.90 5.91 2.05
C SER A 104 2.11 4.66 1.20
N VAL A 105 1.55 3.53 1.64
CA VAL A 105 1.62 2.26 0.89
C VAL A 105 0.91 2.40 -0.45
N CYS A 106 -0.30 2.99 -0.48
CA CYS A 106 -1.06 3.12 -1.72
C CYS A 106 -0.38 4.05 -2.75
N ILE A 107 0.21 5.16 -2.31
CA ILE A 107 1.01 6.07 -3.16
C ILE A 107 2.20 5.30 -3.74
N GLU A 108 2.95 4.60 -2.88
CA GLU A 108 4.14 3.86 -3.31
C GLU A 108 3.79 2.73 -4.27
N THR A 109 2.65 2.05 -4.10
CA THR A 109 2.17 1.01 -5.02
C THR A 109 1.82 1.60 -6.38
N ASN A 110 1.07 2.71 -6.41
CA ASN A 110 0.75 3.38 -7.67
C ASN A 110 2.01 3.85 -8.42
N LYS A 111 2.97 4.44 -7.70
CA LYS A 111 4.26 4.85 -8.29
C LYS A 111 5.05 3.68 -8.85
N ALA A 112 5.06 2.55 -8.15
CA ALA A 112 5.74 1.34 -8.62
C ALA A 112 5.15 0.81 -9.93
N ASP A 113 3.83 0.97 -10.12
CA ASP A 113 3.13 0.60 -11.35
C ASP A 113 3.14 1.72 -12.42
N GLY A 114 3.88 2.82 -12.17
CA GLY A 114 4.05 3.92 -13.11
C GLY A 114 2.93 4.96 -13.12
N TYR A 115 2.04 4.93 -12.13
CA TYR A 115 0.97 5.91 -11.98
C TYR A 115 1.35 7.04 -11.04
N GLU A 116 1.12 8.28 -11.50
CA GLU A 116 1.18 9.48 -10.69
C GLU A 116 -0.10 10.30 -10.91
N PHE A 117 -0.71 10.75 -9.81
CA PHE A 117 -1.98 11.47 -9.86
C PHE A 117 -1.88 12.84 -9.23
N THR A 118 -2.59 13.79 -9.83
CA THR A 118 -2.92 15.07 -9.21
C THR A 118 -4.36 15.03 -8.69
N PRO A 119 -4.67 15.67 -7.55
CA PRO A 119 -6.04 15.73 -7.06
C PRO A 119 -6.96 16.39 -8.09
N ASN A 120 -8.04 15.70 -8.48
CA ASN A 120 -8.89 16.17 -9.57
C ASN A 120 -10.39 15.88 -9.40
N GLY A 121 -10.84 15.43 -8.23
CA GLY A 121 -12.27 15.31 -7.95
C GLY A 121 -12.63 14.09 -7.10
N VAL A 122 -13.72 13.43 -7.50
CA VAL A 122 -14.40 12.42 -6.66
C VAL A 122 -13.55 11.16 -6.47
N SER A 123 -12.98 10.64 -7.57
CA SER A 123 -12.19 9.39 -7.54
C SER A 123 -10.71 9.60 -7.23
N ILE A 124 -10.17 10.82 -7.34
CA ILE A 124 -8.77 11.13 -7.00
C ILE A 124 -8.75 12.32 -6.03
N LYS A 125 -8.54 12.02 -4.75
CA LYS A 125 -8.60 13.01 -3.66
C LYS A 125 -7.21 13.38 -3.15
N GLU A 126 -7.11 14.48 -2.43
CA GLU A 126 -5.86 14.94 -1.82
C GLU A 126 -5.37 13.93 -0.76
N SER A 127 -4.06 13.67 -0.72
CA SER A 127 -3.45 12.90 0.36
C SER A 127 -3.40 13.69 1.66
N VAL A 128 -3.63 13.02 2.80
CA VAL A 128 -3.42 13.61 4.13
C VAL A 128 -1.94 13.82 4.46
N ILE A 129 -1.03 13.17 3.72
CA ILE A 129 0.42 13.25 3.90
C ILE A 129 1.01 14.40 3.08
N ALA A 130 0.50 14.58 1.85
CA ALA A 130 0.94 15.60 0.92
C ALA A 130 -0.23 16.02 0.01
N PRO A 131 -0.94 17.12 0.29
CA PRO A 131 -2.15 17.51 -0.43
C PRO A 131 -1.99 17.69 -1.95
N ALA A 132 -0.76 17.94 -2.42
CA ALA A 132 -0.47 18.04 -3.85
C ALA A 132 -0.46 16.68 -4.59
N ILE A 133 -0.44 15.56 -3.85
CA ILE A 133 -0.47 14.20 -4.41
C ILE A 133 -1.92 13.70 -4.40
N GLY A 134 -2.38 13.22 -5.55
CA GLY A 134 -3.68 12.57 -5.71
C GLY A 134 -3.65 11.10 -5.26
N ILE A 135 -4.66 10.69 -4.52
CA ILE A 135 -4.91 9.32 -4.09
C ILE A 135 -6.09 8.77 -4.89
N PRO A 136 -5.89 7.76 -5.76
CA PRO A 136 -6.98 7.12 -6.48
C PRO A 136 -7.81 6.27 -5.52
N TYR A 137 -9.06 6.63 -5.27
CA TYR A 137 -10.01 5.84 -4.52
C TYR A 137 -10.84 4.97 -5.47
N CYS A 138 -11.19 3.77 -5.00
CA CYS A 138 -11.94 2.80 -5.79
C CYS A 138 -13.34 3.33 -6.11
N GLU A 139 -13.55 3.74 -7.35
CA GLU A 139 -14.82 4.23 -7.90
C GLU A 139 -15.03 3.73 -9.33
N PRO A 140 -16.28 3.60 -9.82
CA PRO A 140 -16.57 3.05 -11.14
C PRO A 140 -15.94 3.82 -12.32
N SER A 141 -15.62 5.10 -12.14
CA SER A 141 -14.99 5.97 -13.14
C SER A 141 -13.48 5.78 -13.25
N LEU A 142 -12.85 5.10 -12.30
CA LEU A 142 -11.42 4.83 -12.33
C LEU A 142 -11.13 3.69 -13.30
N ASP A 143 -10.01 3.78 -14.04
CA ASP A 143 -9.56 2.67 -14.89
C ASP A 143 -9.41 1.41 -14.04
N LYS A 144 -9.99 0.30 -14.51
CA LYS A 144 -10.00 -0.99 -13.81
C LYS A 144 -8.60 -1.56 -13.52
N ASN A 145 -7.58 -1.08 -14.23
CA ASN A 145 -6.19 -1.51 -14.05
C ASN A 145 -5.40 -0.59 -13.11
N VAL A 146 -5.98 0.54 -12.67
CA VAL A 146 -5.31 1.43 -11.71
C VAL A 146 -5.48 0.86 -10.30
N PRO A 147 -4.37 0.62 -9.57
CA PRO A 147 -4.44 0.26 -8.16
C PRO A 147 -5.13 1.38 -7.35
N CYS A 148 -6.28 1.07 -6.77
CA CYS A 148 -7.08 2.04 -6.03
C CYS A 148 -7.07 1.75 -4.52
N CYS A 149 -7.14 2.81 -3.72
CA CYS A 149 -7.25 2.70 -2.27
C CYS A 149 -8.73 2.63 -1.87
N ILE A 150 -9.04 1.80 -0.87
CA ILE A 150 -10.38 1.76 -0.28
C ILE A 150 -10.43 2.73 0.90
N TYR A 151 -11.36 3.68 0.89
CA TYR A 151 -11.60 4.56 2.03
C TYR A 151 -12.26 3.74 3.16
N SER A 152 -11.69 3.73 4.37
CA SER A 152 -12.36 3.14 5.55
C SER A 152 -13.53 4.02 5.99
N GLY A 153 -14.62 4.01 5.23
CA GLY A 153 -15.83 4.78 5.50
C GLY A 153 -17.02 4.43 4.60
N TYR A 154 -16.90 3.36 3.81
CA TYR A 154 -18.01 2.69 3.11
C TYR A 154 -18.16 1.28 3.67
#